data_AF-A0A0N4YMS9-F1
#
_entry.id   AF-A0A0N4YMS9-F1
#
_cell.length_a   1.000
_cell.length_b   1.000
_cell.length_c   1.000
_cell.angle_alpha   90.00
_cell.angle_beta   90.00
_cell.angle_gamma   90.00
#
_symmetry.space_group_name_H-M   'P 1'
#
loop_
_entity.id
_entity.type
_entity.pdbx_description
1 polymer ?
#
loop_
_entity_poly.entity_id
_entity_poly.type
_entity_poly.pdbx_seq_one_letter_code
_entity_poly.pdbx_strand_id
1 'polypeptide(L)'
;MNQFNHSIEVYRDLKPENLLLSKEGHVKLTDFGLAKVLKGKTYTICGTAEYIAPEVFLRKGYGVDVDWYDVVEVSSEFLFFIHYSIV
;
A
#
# COMPACT_ATOMS: atom_id res chain seq x y z
N MET A 1 -9.38 -33.25 2.76
CA MET A 1 -8.37 -32.40 3.40
C MET A 1 -7.90 -31.36 2.39
N ASN A 2 -8.60 -30.23 2.26
CA ASN A 2 -8.14 -29.10 1.45
C ASN A 2 -7.89 -27.94 2.40
N GLN A 3 -6.64 -27.81 2.85
CA GLN A 3 -6.20 -26.69 3.66
C GLN A 3 -5.96 -25.53 2.67
N PHE A 4 -6.96 -24.66 2.51
CA PHE A 4 -6.77 -23.39 1.82
C PHE A 4 -5.68 -22.62 2.59
N ASN A 5 -4.48 -22.54 2.01
CA ASN A 5 -3.43 -21.66 2.50
C ASN A 5 -3.95 -20.23 2.38
N HIS A 6 -4.44 -19.66 3.49
CA HIS A 6 -4.71 -18.23 3.63
C HIS A 6 -3.39 -17.46 3.68
N SER A 7 -2.63 -17.48 2.60
CA SER A 7 -1.54 -16.53 2.38
C SER A 7 -2.17 -15.16 2.15
N ILE A 8 -1.94 -14.25 3.09
CA ILE A 8 -2.32 -12.85 2.93
C ILE A 8 -1.13 -12.14 2.27
N GLU A 9 -1.34 -11.49 1.15
CA GLU A 9 -0.32 -10.68 0.46
C GLU A 9 -0.41 -9.23 0.93
N VAL A 10 0.73 -8.66 1.31
CA VAL A 10 0.87 -7.23 1.61
C VAL A 10 1.80 -6.57 0.61
N TYR A 11 1.47 -5.37 0.15
CA TYR A 11 2.20 -4.64 -0.88
C TYR A 11 3.30 -3.74 -0.29
N ARG A 12 2.96 -2.93 0.73
CA ARG A 12 3.86 -2.17 1.60
C ARG A 12 4.66 -1.02 0.96
N ASP A 13 4.32 -0.61 -0.26
CA ASP A 13 4.93 0.56 -0.92
C ASP A 13 3.94 1.25 -1.87
N LEU A 14 2.68 1.42 -1.44
CA LEU A 14 1.67 2.09 -2.26
C LEU A 14 1.92 3.60 -2.23
N LYS A 15 2.17 4.16 -3.41
CA LYS A 15 2.44 5.58 -3.66
C LYS A 15 2.11 5.93 -5.11
N PRO A 16 1.89 7.20 -5.45
CA PRO A 16 1.54 7.61 -6.81
C PRO A 16 2.52 7.11 -7.88
N GLU A 17 3.82 7.06 -7.59
CA GLU A 17 4.86 6.59 -8.52
C GLU A 17 4.72 5.11 -8.89
N ASN A 18 4.08 4.33 -8.02
CA ASN A 18 3.83 2.91 -8.20
C ASN A 18 2.44 2.62 -8.81
N LEU A 19 1.67 3.66 -9.17
CA LEU A 19 0.37 3.55 -9.84
C LEU A 19 0.51 3.88 -11.33
N LEU A 20 0.46 2.85 -12.18
CA LEU A 20 0.47 3.02 -13.63
C LEU A 20 -0.94 3.02 -14.20
N LEU A 21 -1.21 3.90 -15.16
CA LEU A 21 -2.46 3.90 -15.90
C LEU A 21 -2.33 3.05 -17.17
N SER A 22 -3.22 2.08 -17.35
CA SER A 22 -3.31 1.31 -18.58
C SER A 22 -3.98 2.14 -19.69
N LYS A 23 -3.83 1.71 -20.94
CA LYS A 23 -4.45 2.38 -22.10
C LYS A 23 -5.98 2.40 -22.03
N GLU A 24 -6.55 1.44 -21.31
CA GLU A 24 -7.98 1.29 -21.06
C GLU A 24 -8.47 2.13 -19.86
N GLY A 25 -7.57 2.85 -19.19
CA GLY A 25 -7.89 3.69 -18.04
C GLY A 25 -7.93 2.96 -16.70
N HIS A 26 -7.44 1.72 -16.62
CA HIS A 26 -7.33 0.99 -15.35
C HIS A 26 -6.02 1.30 -14.62
N VAL A 27 -6.07 1.43 -13.30
CA VAL A 27 -4.87 1.53 -12.47
C VAL A 27 -4.23 0.15 -12.31
N LYS A 28 -2.91 0.09 -12.43
CA LYS A 28 -2.08 -1.10 -12.22
C LYS A 28 -0.95 -0.78 -11.24
N LEU A 29 -0.74 -1.66 -10.27
CA LEU A 29 0.41 -1.60 -9.38
C LEU A 29 1.67 -2.06 -10.13
N THR A 30 2.79 -1.38 -9.88
CA THR A 30 4.14 -1.81 -10.28
C THR A 30 4.99 -2.11 -9.05
N ASP A 31 6.29 -2.38 -9.22
CA ASP A 31 7.27 -2.54 -8.13
C ASP A 31 6.82 -3.36 -6.91
N PHE A 32 6.87 -4.69 -7.04
CA PHE A 32 6.56 -5.62 -5.96
C PHE A 32 7.78 -5.96 -5.10
N GLY A 33 8.86 -5.15 -5.14
CA GLY A 33 10.10 -5.41 -4.41
C GLY A 33 9.93 -5.49 -2.89
N LEU A 34 8.87 -4.84 -2.37
CA LEU A 34 8.49 -4.87 -0.97
C LEU A 34 7.24 -5.73 -0.70
N ALA A 35 6.67 -6.41 -1.70
CA ALA A 35 5.53 -7.29 -1.46
C ALA A 35 5.93 -8.51 -0.61
N LYS A 36 4.99 -9.03 0.21
CA LYS A 36 5.27 -10.17 1.09
C LYS A 36 4.03 -11.01 1.36
N VAL A 37 4.17 -12.34 1.28
CA VAL A 37 3.17 -13.28 1.77
C VAL A 37 3.34 -13.45 3.28
N LEU A 38 2.25 -13.23 4.02
CA LEU A 38 2.19 -13.30 5.46
C LEU A 38 1.51 -14.59 5.94
N LYS A 39 2.06 -15.17 7.02
CA LYS A 39 1.44 -16.22 7.84
C LYS A 39 0.98 -15.69 9.23
N GLY A 40 1.02 -14.38 9.42
CA GLY A 40 0.85 -13.67 10.68
C GLY A 40 1.29 -12.21 10.52
N LYS A 41 1.75 -11.56 11.60
CA LYS A 41 2.28 -10.18 11.52
C LYS A 41 3.73 -10.16 11.03
N THR A 42 4.11 -9.08 10.35
CA THR A 42 5.51 -8.75 10.01
C THR A 42 5.95 -7.49 10.76
N TYR A 43 7.27 -7.31 10.91
CA TYR A 43 7.87 -6.24 11.74
C TYR A 43 8.95 -5.45 10.99
N THR A 44 9.21 -5.80 9.74
CA THR A 44 10.19 -5.11 8.89
C THR A 44 9.72 -3.69 8.63
N ILE A 45 10.54 -2.68 8.95
CA ILE A 45 10.28 -1.31 8.50
C ILE A 45 10.67 -1.23 7.02
N CYS A 46 9.71 -0.90 6.17
CA CYS A 46 9.88 -0.66 4.74
C CYS A 46 8.72 0.20 4.23
N GLY A 47 8.86 0.67 3.00
CA GLY A 47 7.93 1.60 2.36
C GLY A 47 8.57 2.97 2.14
N THR A 48 7.79 3.88 1.59
CA THR A 48 8.18 5.27 1.30
C THR A 48 7.79 6.16 2.49
N ALA A 49 8.73 6.97 3.00
CA ALA A 49 8.65 7.58 4.34
C ALA A 49 7.36 8.39 4.58
N GLU A 50 6.85 9.03 3.54
CA GLU A 50 5.65 9.86 3.52
C GLU A 50 4.36 9.04 3.66
N TYR A 51 4.35 7.77 3.22
CA TYR A 51 3.18 6.90 3.19
C TYR A 51 3.20 5.82 4.28
N ILE A 52 4.32 5.64 4.99
CA ILE A 52 4.45 4.59 6.00
C ILE A 52 3.43 4.76 7.14
N ALA A 53 2.59 3.74 7.34
CA ALA A 53 1.68 3.66 8.47
C ALA A 53 2.42 3.71 9.84
N PRO A 54 1.84 4.36 10.86
CA PRO A 54 2.51 4.59 12.14
C PRO A 54 2.89 3.29 12.87
N GLU A 55 2.10 2.23 12.76
CA GLU A 55 2.37 0.92 13.34
C GLU A 55 3.59 0.22 12.73
N VAL A 56 3.92 0.50 11.47
CA VAL A 56 5.14 0.03 10.80
C VAL A 56 6.33 0.72 11.42
N PHE A 57 6.29 2.05 11.52
CA PHE A 57 7.35 2.86 12.12
C PHE A 57 7.58 2.49 13.60
N LEU A 58 6.50 2.31 14.35
CA LEU A 58 6.52 1.92 15.77
C LEU A 58 6.82 0.42 16.01
N ARG A 59 7.03 -0.37 14.95
CA ARG A 59 7.31 -1.82 15.00
C ARG A 59 6.28 -2.61 15.83
N LYS A 60 5.01 -2.21 15.81
CA LYS A 60 3.93 -2.87 16.56
C LYS A 60 3.45 -4.19 15.95
N GLY A 61 4.01 -4.54 14.78
CA GLY A 61 3.62 -5.70 14.01
C GLY A 61 2.35 -5.44 13.21
N TYR A 62 2.41 -5.67 11.90
CA TYR A 62 1.39 -5.23 10.96
C TYR A 62 1.04 -6.32 9.93
N GLY A 63 -0.09 -6.14 9.25
CA GLY A 63 -0.62 -6.99 8.18
C GLY A 63 -1.09 -6.15 6.99
N VAL A 64 -2.21 -6.52 6.36
CA VAL A 64 -2.80 -5.80 5.21
C VAL A 64 -3.40 -4.44 5.55
N ASP A 65 -3.58 -4.16 6.83
CA ASP A 65 -4.07 -2.89 7.33
C ASP A 65 -3.20 -1.71 6.89
N VAL A 66 -1.89 -1.92 6.72
CA VAL A 66 -0.97 -0.87 6.26
C VAL A 66 -1.22 -0.47 4.82
N ASP A 67 -1.59 -1.40 3.95
CA ASP A 67 -1.89 -1.07 2.55
C ASP A 67 -3.16 -0.19 2.47
N TRP A 68 -4.10 -0.34 3.43
CA TRP A 68 -5.28 0.53 3.53
C TRP A 68 -4.94 1.93 4.03
N TYR A 69 -3.96 2.05 4.93
CA TYR A 69 -3.44 3.35 5.35
C TYR A 69 -2.86 4.09 4.14
N ASP A 70 -2.00 3.41 3.37
CA ASP A 70 -1.37 4.00 2.18
C ASP A 70 -2.43 4.46 1.16
N VAL A 71 -3.52 3.69 0.94
CA VAL A 71 -4.63 4.08 0.05
C VAL A 71 -5.25 5.40 0.49
N VAL A 72 -5.43 5.60 1.79
CA VAL A 72 -6.04 6.84 2.32
C VAL A 72 -5.12 8.03 2.10
N GLU A 73 -3.82 7.88 2.34
CA GLU A 73 -2.83 8.94 2.09
C GLU A 73 -2.79 9.33 0.60
N VAL A 74 -2.65 8.34 -0.29
CA VAL A 74 -2.64 8.54 -1.74
C VAL A 74 -3.95 9.19 -2.22
N SER A 75 -5.09 8.74 -1.72
CA SER A 75 -6.40 9.32 -2.10
C SER A 75 -6.54 10.77 -1.61
N SER A 76 -6.05 11.07 -0.41
CA SER A 76 -6.09 12.41 0.16
C SER A 76 -5.24 13.38 -0.65
N GLU A 77 -4.06 12.95 -1.09
CA GLU A 77 -3.18 13.71 -1.98
C GLU A 77 -3.85 14.00 -3.33
N PHE A 78 -4.46 13.02 -3.98
CA PHE A 78 -5.18 13.23 -5.24
C PHE A 78 -6.35 14.22 -5.09
N LEU A 79 -7.13 14.11 -4.02
CA LEU A 79 -8.23 15.04 -3.75
C LEU A 79 -7.74 16.46 -3.54
N PHE A 80 -6.63 16.62 -2.83
CA PHE A 80 -5.97 17.93 -2.67
C PHE A 80 -5.56 18.50 -4.03
N PHE A 81 -4.84 17.75 -4.87
CA PHE A 81 -4.45 18.24 -6.20
C PHE A 81 -5.64 18.59 -7.11
N ILE A 82 -6.69 17.76 -7.11
CA ILE A 82 -7.91 18.04 -7.88
C ILE A 82 -8.54 19.35 -7.40
N HIS A 83 -8.66 19.55 -6.08
CA HIS A 83 -9.23 20.76 -5.51
C HIS A 83 -8.45 22.02 -5.92
N TYR A 84 -7.11 21.97 -5.88
CA TYR A 84 -6.26 23.10 -6.28
C TYR A 84 -6.23 23.35 -7.80
N SER A 85 -6.57 22.34 -8.61
CA SER A 85 -6.60 22.49 -10.07
C SER A 85 -7.90 23.09 -10.60
N ILE A 86 -8.95 23.13 -9.77
CA ILE A 86 -10.29 23.64 -10.15
C ILE A 86 -10.62 25.00 -9.52
N VAL A 87 -9.71 25.59 -8.74
CA VAL A 87 -9.79 26.94 -8.16
C VAL A 87 -8.84 27.89 -8.88
#